data_AF-A0A2S6H591-F1
#
_entry.id   AF-A0A2S6H591-F1
#
_cell.length_a   1.000
_cell.length_b   1.000
_cell.length_c   1.000
_cell.angle_alpha   90.00
_cell.angle_beta   90.00
_cell.angle_gamma   90.00
#
_symmetry.space_group_name_H-M   'P 1'
#
loop_
_entity.id
_entity.type
_entity.pdbx_description
1 polymer ?
#
loop_
_entity_poly.entity_id
_entity_poly.type
_entity_poly.pdbx_seq_one_letter_code
_entity_poly.pdbx_strand_id
1 'polypeptide(L)'
;MLNDFNNISIKKSSLNEDTPVKETAQNEHSIKYFGPGNYRLTKKDINYIAYGACFLGSGGGGSIGLALLFIDKMINDADVMFYVNPDNLEATKNISFIATLGSPDKMFEGFGQTASLNAFSEMNHYLSQSGQEPLGYLIPVELGAINTLIPFIISARKGIEVINGDPCGRAAPEMSMNLFNINKLSLNPVILTSDTDESGHYKKTIIQAKNADDAENQARQFAKSHNYLAGMACYPMQGADLNCSILSGKNRAKFIQWSVGLAWNLGHNMVESRNYTEFLDFLGDFSLSSYKLFEGIITNKEERKISGFDAGKITVSNEKESLFIYYKNESLLAWNVTRKCYVAMGPDSINFLAKNDAQPLSNADINSDSAKNPKNIPLGTEIGIIGLCAFEKLQNTVLVDLFLTNIQETLAAFPEDHVPIPERYIQLSDLMQHYKK
;
A
#
# COMPACT_ATOMS: atom_id res chain seq x y z
N MET A 1 -22.10 -28.94 -13.78
CA MET A 1 -22.71 -27.61 -14.03
C MET A 1 -21.58 -26.62 -14.24
N LEU A 2 -21.07 -26.59 -15.46
CA LEU A 2 -20.17 -25.58 -16.00
C LEU A 2 -21.05 -24.71 -16.92
N ASN A 3 -20.71 -23.42 -17.02
CA ASN A 3 -21.41 -22.36 -17.77
C ASN A 3 -22.51 -21.64 -16.99
N ASP A 4 -22.16 -20.48 -16.42
CA ASP A 4 -23.01 -19.28 -16.48
C ASP A 4 -22.32 -17.97 -16.03
N PHE A 5 -21.05 -18.01 -15.58
CA PHE A 5 -20.32 -16.76 -15.25
C PHE A 5 -19.76 -15.99 -16.45
N ASN A 6 -19.80 -16.55 -17.67
CA ASN A 6 -19.51 -15.78 -18.90
C ASN A 6 -20.70 -14.89 -19.33
N ASN A 7 -21.88 -15.05 -18.71
CA ASN A 7 -23.10 -14.32 -19.05
C ASN A 7 -23.47 -13.24 -18.01
N ILE A 8 -22.53 -12.84 -17.14
CA ILE A 8 -22.78 -11.75 -16.18
C ILE A 8 -23.16 -10.50 -16.96
N SER A 9 -24.42 -10.07 -16.79
CA SER A 9 -25.01 -8.95 -17.48
C SER A 9 -24.20 -7.68 -17.25
N ILE A 10 -23.71 -7.15 -18.36
CA ILE A 10 -22.84 -6.00 -18.45
C ILE A 10 -23.67 -4.74 -18.18
N LYS A 11 -23.47 -4.09 -17.03
CA LYS A 11 -23.62 -2.63 -17.05
C LYS A 11 -22.44 -2.10 -17.84
N LYS A 12 -22.71 -1.64 -19.07
CA LYS A 12 -21.74 -0.78 -19.77
C LYS A 12 -21.44 0.35 -18.80
N SER A 13 -20.17 0.53 -18.48
CA SER A 13 -19.67 1.79 -17.95
C SER A 13 -20.11 2.88 -18.93
N SER A 14 -21.22 3.55 -18.65
CA SER A 14 -21.63 4.76 -19.36
C SER A 14 -20.87 5.92 -18.75
N LEU A 15 -19.54 5.92 -18.91
CA LEU A 15 -18.76 7.15 -18.80
C LEU A 15 -18.90 7.87 -20.14
N ASN A 16 -20.07 8.48 -20.33
CA ASN A 16 -20.21 9.60 -21.25
C ASN A 16 -19.42 10.77 -20.64
N GLU A 17 -18.52 11.39 -21.42
CA GLU A 17 -17.69 12.52 -21.01
C GLU A 17 -18.47 13.78 -20.56
N ASP A 18 -19.81 13.78 -20.63
CA ASP A 18 -20.66 14.92 -20.28
C ASP A 18 -21.81 14.61 -19.29
N THR A 19 -21.72 13.56 -18.48
CA THR A 19 -22.77 13.29 -17.47
C THR A 19 -22.40 13.90 -16.11
N PRO A 20 -23.26 14.75 -15.50
CA PRO A 20 -22.98 15.29 -14.17
C PRO A 20 -22.90 14.13 -13.16
N VAL A 21 -21.77 14.06 -12.48
CA VAL A 21 -21.44 13.02 -11.49
C VAL A 21 -22.50 13.06 -10.39
N LYS A 22 -23.14 11.91 -10.13
CA LYS A 22 -23.98 11.71 -8.94
C LYS A 22 -23.16 11.99 -7.68
N GLU A 23 -23.73 12.78 -6.77
CA GLU A 23 -23.13 13.09 -5.48
C GLU A 23 -22.86 11.82 -4.65
N THR A 24 -21.66 11.77 -4.05
CA THR A 24 -21.03 10.72 -3.22
C THR A 24 -20.43 9.52 -3.97
N ALA A 25 -19.13 9.63 -4.28
CA ALA A 25 -18.29 8.52 -4.73
C ALA A 25 -18.21 7.42 -3.65
N GLN A 26 -18.27 6.14 -4.05
CA GLN A 26 -18.04 5.03 -3.13
C GLN A 26 -16.64 5.15 -2.50
N ASN A 27 -16.56 5.05 -1.18
CA ASN A 27 -15.34 5.04 -0.35
C ASN A 27 -14.59 6.38 -0.11
N GLU A 28 -15.10 7.57 -0.48
CA GLU A 28 -14.46 8.84 -0.08
C GLU A 28 -14.91 9.31 1.31
N HIS A 29 -14.24 8.83 2.37
CA HIS A 29 -14.53 9.19 3.76
C HIS A 29 -13.54 10.21 4.31
N SER A 30 -14.04 11.37 4.73
CA SER A 30 -13.21 12.42 5.31
C SER A 30 -12.93 12.19 6.80
N ILE A 31 -11.97 11.31 7.10
CA ILE A 31 -11.51 11.09 8.49
C ILE A 31 -10.54 12.21 8.87
N LYS A 32 -11.10 13.33 9.34
CA LYS A 32 -10.34 14.54 9.63
C LYS A 32 -9.62 14.52 10.97
N TYR A 33 -10.19 13.84 11.95
CA TYR A 33 -9.70 13.84 13.32
C TYR A 33 -9.35 12.42 13.73
N PHE A 34 -8.07 12.20 14.05
CA PHE A 34 -7.57 10.96 14.59
C PHE A 34 -6.34 11.26 15.48
N GLY A 35 -6.06 10.37 16.43
CA GLY A 35 -5.09 10.63 17.50
C GLY A 35 -5.58 11.66 18.54
N PRO A 36 -4.70 12.10 19.48
CA PRO A 36 -5.04 12.91 20.66
C PRO A 36 -5.49 14.37 20.38
N GLY A 37 -5.85 14.71 19.13
CA GLY A 37 -6.27 16.05 18.73
C GLY A 37 -5.12 17.01 18.41
N ASN A 38 -5.45 18.15 17.80
CA ASN A 38 -4.49 19.16 17.32
C ASN A 38 -3.45 18.65 16.31
N TYR A 39 -3.82 17.73 15.41
CA TYR A 39 -2.93 17.26 14.33
C TYR A 39 -1.65 16.56 14.82
N ARG A 40 -1.67 16.04 16.06
CA ARG A 40 -0.53 15.39 16.73
C ARG A 40 -0.78 13.91 16.89
N LEU A 41 0.27 13.11 16.74
CA LEU A 41 0.26 11.66 16.87
C LEU A 41 1.37 11.22 17.82
N THR A 42 1.03 10.29 18.71
CA THR A 42 1.97 9.62 19.61
C THR A 42 2.55 8.37 18.95
N LYS A 43 3.57 7.76 19.55
CA LYS A 43 4.05 6.42 19.14
C LYS A 43 2.93 5.37 19.10
N LYS A 44 1.95 5.44 20.02
CA LYS A 44 0.77 4.55 20.03
C LYS A 44 -0.09 4.75 18.78
N ASP A 45 -0.30 5.99 18.36
CA ASP A 45 -1.05 6.31 17.15
C ASP A 45 -0.35 5.82 15.88
N ILE A 46 0.99 5.91 15.84
CA ILE A 46 1.76 5.35 14.73
C ILE A 46 1.67 3.83 14.69
N ASN A 47 1.62 3.14 15.84
CA ASN A 47 1.31 1.71 15.87
C ASN A 47 -0.05 1.43 15.24
N TYR A 48 -1.11 2.17 15.60
CA TYR A 48 -2.42 1.99 14.97
C TYR A 48 -2.37 2.20 13.46
N ILE A 49 -1.71 3.26 12.99
CA ILE A 49 -1.53 3.50 11.56
C ILE A 49 -0.81 2.34 10.89
N ALA A 50 0.26 1.81 11.47
CA ALA A 50 1.00 0.69 10.88
C ALA A 50 0.13 -0.59 10.76
N TYR A 51 -0.66 -0.91 11.79
CA TYR A 51 -1.59 -2.04 11.75
C TYR A 51 -2.67 -1.85 10.68
N GLY A 52 -3.37 -0.71 10.67
CA GLY A 52 -4.40 -0.48 9.66
C GLY A 52 -3.86 -0.33 8.24
N ALA A 53 -2.67 0.25 8.07
CA ALA A 53 -2.01 0.34 6.77
C ALA A 53 -1.56 -1.04 6.27
N CYS A 54 -1.13 -1.94 7.16
CA CYS A 54 -0.87 -3.34 6.81
C CYS A 54 -2.14 -4.02 6.28
N PHE A 55 -3.27 -3.84 6.98
CA PHE A 55 -4.56 -4.39 6.54
C PHE A 55 -5.00 -3.81 5.19
N LEU A 56 -4.82 -2.51 4.95
CA LEU A 56 -5.21 -1.84 3.71
C LEU A 56 -4.23 -2.11 2.54
N GLY A 57 -3.04 -2.63 2.83
CA GLY A 57 -1.96 -2.83 1.87
C GLY A 57 -2.15 -4.02 0.93
N SER A 58 -3.27 -4.74 0.98
CA SER A 58 -3.54 -5.87 0.07
C SER A 58 -2.40 -6.89 0.01
N GLY A 59 -1.85 -7.25 1.18
CA GLY A 59 -0.78 -8.23 1.29
C GLY A 59 0.64 -7.70 1.03
N GLY A 60 0.85 -6.41 0.72
CA GLY A 60 2.20 -5.86 0.54
C GLY A 60 2.45 -4.54 1.27
N GLY A 61 3.33 -3.70 0.72
CA GLY A 61 3.73 -2.43 1.35
C GLY A 61 4.56 -2.55 2.65
N GLY A 62 5.13 -3.74 2.88
CA GLY A 62 6.01 -4.07 4.01
C GLY A 62 5.34 -4.88 5.12
N SER A 63 6.16 -5.71 5.79
CA SER A 63 5.76 -6.56 6.92
C SER A 63 5.33 -5.74 8.14
N ILE A 64 4.28 -6.19 8.84
CA ILE A 64 3.89 -5.58 10.12
C ILE A 64 4.97 -5.78 11.18
N GLY A 65 5.63 -6.94 11.21
CA GLY A 65 6.72 -7.20 12.16
C GLY A 65 7.91 -6.28 11.96
N LEU A 66 8.25 -5.98 10.70
CA LEU A 66 9.29 -5.00 10.39
C LEU A 66 8.89 -3.58 10.79
N ALA A 67 7.63 -3.21 10.56
CA ALA A 67 7.13 -1.88 10.91
C ALA A 67 7.19 -1.65 12.42
N LEU A 68 6.80 -2.64 13.22
CA LEU A 68 6.91 -2.57 14.68
C LEU A 68 8.36 -2.50 15.15
N LEU A 69 9.28 -3.22 14.50
CA LEU A 69 10.72 -3.11 14.78
C LEU A 69 11.24 -1.70 14.51
N PHE A 70 10.81 -1.07 13.41
CA PHE A 70 11.20 0.30 13.07
C PHE A 70 10.59 1.31 14.04
N ILE A 71 9.31 1.17 14.40
CA ILE A 71 8.67 2.03 15.41
C ILE A 71 9.42 1.94 16.73
N ASP A 72 9.77 0.73 17.17
CA ASP A 72 10.47 0.53 18.43
C ASP A 72 11.87 1.17 18.44
N LYS A 73 12.65 0.94 17.38
CA LYS A 73 14.04 1.45 17.26
C LYS A 73 14.13 2.93 16.96
N MET A 74 13.16 3.48 16.22
CA MET A 74 13.32 4.78 15.56
C MET A 74 12.40 5.88 16.11
N ILE A 75 11.37 5.53 16.88
CA ILE A 75 10.42 6.47 17.48
C ILE A 75 10.42 6.27 19.00
N ASN A 76 10.74 7.32 19.74
CA ASN A 76 10.68 7.33 21.21
C ASN A 76 9.26 7.65 21.70
N ASP A 77 8.94 7.26 22.93
CA ASP A 77 7.61 7.52 23.52
C ASP A 77 7.30 9.02 23.68
N ALA A 78 8.34 9.85 23.81
CA ALA A 78 8.22 11.30 23.91
C ALA A 78 8.15 12.01 22.54
N ASP A 79 8.41 11.30 21.44
CA ASP A 79 8.36 11.89 20.11
C ASP A 79 6.90 12.22 19.74
N VAL A 80 6.75 13.33 19.02
CA VAL A 80 5.45 13.81 18.53
C VAL A 80 5.55 13.94 17.02
N MET A 81 4.64 13.26 16.34
CA MET A 81 4.51 13.31 14.89
C MET A 81 3.30 14.15 14.53
N PHE A 82 3.28 14.70 13.31
CA PHE A 82 2.21 15.58 12.87
C PHE A 82 1.61 15.10 11.56
N TYR A 83 0.31 15.37 11.38
CA TYR A 83 -0.37 15.14 10.12
C TYR A 83 -1.08 16.39 9.62
N VAL A 84 -1.25 16.52 8.31
CA VAL A 84 -2.05 17.58 7.70
C VAL A 84 -3.17 16.97 6.88
N ASN A 85 -4.35 17.56 6.99
CA ASN A 85 -5.49 17.14 6.21
C ASN A 85 -5.46 17.75 4.80
N PRO A 86 -5.96 17.05 3.77
CA PRO A 86 -6.04 17.56 2.40
C PRO A 86 -6.65 18.97 2.27
N ASP A 87 -7.67 19.28 3.08
CA ASP A 87 -8.34 20.59 3.08
C ASP A 87 -7.45 21.74 3.61
N ASN A 88 -6.40 21.40 4.37
CA ASN A 88 -5.52 22.35 5.03
C ASN A 88 -4.15 22.47 4.33
N LEU A 89 -3.99 21.88 3.15
CA LEU A 89 -2.74 21.95 2.41
C LEU A 89 -2.49 23.37 1.90
N GLU A 90 -1.31 23.88 2.22
CA GLU A 90 -0.85 25.17 1.71
C GLU A 90 -0.34 25.02 0.28
N ALA A 91 -0.86 25.86 -0.61
CA ALA A 91 -0.62 25.76 -2.05
C ALA A 91 0.87 25.80 -2.44
N THR A 92 1.70 26.54 -1.71
CA THR A 92 3.11 26.79 -2.03
C THR A 92 4.09 25.92 -1.24
N LYS A 93 3.62 25.17 -0.23
CA LYS A 93 4.51 24.30 0.56
C LYS A 93 4.96 23.12 -0.28
N ASN A 94 6.27 22.87 -0.25
CA ASN A 94 6.88 21.78 -0.98
C ASN A 94 6.56 20.43 -0.33
N ILE A 95 6.33 19.45 -1.19
CA ILE A 95 5.96 18.07 -0.90
C ILE A 95 6.96 17.19 -1.64
N SER A 96 7.39 16.09 -1.03
CA SER A 96 8.13 15.08 -1.76
C SER A 96 7.75 13.69 -1.30
N PHE A 97 7.96 12.79 -2.23
CA PHE A 97 7.83 11.39 -2.04
C PHE A 97 9.11 10.81 -1.41
N ILE A 98 9.06 10.29 -0.18
CA ILE A 98 10.21 9.64 0.47
C ILE A 98 9.90 8.17 0.79
N ALA A 99 10.76 7.28 0.34
CA ALA A 99 10.61 5.83 0.48
C ALA A 99 11.91 5.15 0.94
N THR A 100 11.78 3.91 1.39
CA THR A 100 12.89 2.96 1.46
C THR A 100 12.51 1.74 0.64
N LEU A 101 13.41 1.29 -0.22
CA LEU A 101 13.29 0.05 -0.98
C LEU A 101 14.47 -0.87 -0.69
N GLY A 102 14.28 -2.17 -0.85
CA GLY A 102 15.34 -3.15 -0.68
C GLY A 102 14.87 -4.45 -0.06
N SER A 103 15.84 -5.24 0.41
CA SER A 103 15.59 -6.56 0.99
C SER A 103 15.00 -6.45 2.41
N PRO A 104 13.81 -7.02 2.68
CA PRO A 104 13.26 -7.10 4.03
C PRO A 104 14.20 -7.81 5.02
N ASP A 105 14.91 -8.85 4.59
CA ASP A 105 15.88 -9.58 5.43
C ASP A 105 16.98 -8.64 5.96
N LYS A 106 17.50 -7.76 5.10
CA LYS A 106 18.49 -6.77 5.51
C LYS A 106 17.91 -5.73 6.47
N MET A 107 16.64 -5.36 6.31
CA MET A 107 15.99 -4.47 7.27
C MET A 107 15.81 -5.12 8.64
N PHE A 108 15.47 -6.41 8.69
CA PHE A 108 15.42 -7.17 9.96
C PHE A 108 16.80 -7.31 10.63
N GLU A 109 17.87 -7.42 9.83
CA GLU A 109 19.26 -7.41 10.31
C GLU A 109 19.70 -6.04 10.88
N GLY A 110 18.87 -5.00 10.77
CA GLY A 110 19.11 -3.69 11.34
C GLY A 110 19.61 -2.64 10.36
N PHE A 111 19.68 -2.95 9.07
CA PHE A 111 19.95 -1.97 8.03
C PHE A 111 18.65 -1.22 7.64
N GLY A 112 18.75 -0.17 6.83
CA GLY A 112 17.66 0.60 6.24
C GLY A 112 17.16 1.75 7.12
N GLN A 113 17.73 1.94 8.32
CA GLN A 113 17.26 2.92 9.30
C GLN A 113 17.61 4.38 8.95
N THR A 114 18.58 4.61 8.07
CA THR A 114 19.05 5.97 7.78
C THR A 114 18.86 6.37 6.33
N ALA A 115 18.74 5.40 5.43
CA ALA A 115 18.66 5.66 4.00
C ALA A 115 17.54 6.66 3.61
N SER A 116 16.32 6.52 4.14
CA SER A 116 15.21 7.46 3.85
C SER A 116 15.40 8.83 4.51
N LEU A 117 15.99 8.90 5.70
CA LEU A 117 16.36 10.18 6.35
C LEU A 117 17.42 10.93 5.53
N ASN A 118 18.37 10.20 4.95
CA ASN A 118 19.37 10.73 4.02
C ASN A 118 18.68 11.24 2.75
N ALA A 119 17.74 10.50 2.17
CA ALA A 119 16.99 10.91 0.98
C ALA A 119 16.19 12.20 1.22
N PHE A 120 15.51 12.32 2.36
CA PHE A 120 14.83 13.55 2.78
C PHE A 120 15.81 14.73 2.88
N SER A 121 16.97 14.52 3.50
CA SER A 121 17.98 15.57 3.68
C SER A 121 18.54 16.04 2.33
N GLU A 122 18.77 15.12 1.40
CA GLU A 122 19.24 15.43 0.05
C GLU A 122 18.18 16.11 -0.81
N MET A 123 16.90 15.76 -0.67
CA MET A 123 15.82 16.49 -1.34
C MET A 123 15.74 17.94 -0.85
N ASN A 124 15.82 18.18 0.46
CA ASN A 124 15.90 19.55 0.98
C ASN A 124 17.11 20.31 0.47
N HIS A 125 18.27 19.65 0.39
CA HIS A 125 19.47 20.25 -0.19
C HIS A 125 19.25 20.64 -1.66
N TYR A 126 18.66 19.74 -2.46
CA TYR A 126 18.34 19.99 -3.86
C TYR A 126 17.37 21.17 -4.05
N LEU A 127 16.29 21.23 -3.25
CA LEU A 127 15.32 22.33 -3.27
C LEU A 127 15.99 23.66 -2.93
N SER A 128 16.82 23.68 -1.88
CA SER A 128 17.56 24.88 -1.46
C SER A 128 18.53 25.38 -2.55
N GLN A 129 19.28 24.47 -3.19
CA GLN A 129 20.16 24.82 -4.33
C GLN A 129 19.38 25.36 -5.53
N SER A 130 18.11 24.99 -5.65
CA SER A 130 17.19 25.47 -6.68
C SER A 130 16.46 26.76 -6.28
N GLY A 131 16.79 27.36 -5.13
CA GLY A 131 16.17 28.59 -4.63
C GLY A 131 14.75 28.40 -4.08
N GLN A 132 14.37 27.18 -3.74
CA GLN A 132 13.05 26.85 -3.17
C GLN A 132 13.13 26.66 -1.66
N GLU A 133 11.99 26.83 -1.00
CA GLU A 133 11.80 26.49 0.41
C GLU A 133 12.02 24.98 0.66
N PRO A 134 12.41 24.56 1.87
CA PRO A 134 12.49 23.15 2.22
C PRO A 134 11.11 22.47 2.14
N LEU A 135 11.10 21.15 2.21
CA LEU A 135 9.89 20.35 2.31
C LEU A 135 9.06 20.80 3.52
N GLY A 136 7.81 21.17 3.28
CA GLY A 136 6.82 21.46 4.30
C GLY A 136 5.94 20.26 4.63
N TYR A 137 5.76 19.34 3.68
CA TYR A 137 4.96 18.14 3.83
C TYR A 137 5.65 16.89 3.28
N LEU A 138 5.29 15.74 3.83
CA LEU A 138 5.58 14.42 3.26
C LEU A 138 4.27 13.71 2.95
N ILE A 139 4.28 12.81 1.97
CA ILE A 139 3.14 11.93 1.71
C ILE A 139 3.61 10.46 1.71
N PRO A 140 2.86 9.54 2.35
CA PRO A 140 3.03 8.10 2.19
C PRO A 140 3.10 7.66 0.74
N VAL A 141 3.84 6.57 0.51
CA VAL A 141 3.97 5.99 -0.83
C VAL A 141 2.74 5.29 -1.35
N GLU A 142 2.07 4.69 -0.41
CA GLU A 142 0.94 3.84 -0.55
C GLU A 142 0.56 3.44 0.86
N LEU A 143 -0.61 2.81 1.01
CA LEU A 143 -0.97 2.15 2.24
C LEU A 143 -0.23 0.82 2.35
N GLY A 144 0.59 0.71 3.39
CA GLY A 144 1.40 -0.45 3.71
C GLY A 144 2.16 -0.20 5.01
N ALA A 145 2.45 -1.25 5.77
CA ALA A 145 2.96 -1.09 7.14
C ALA A 145 4.24 -0.24 7.21
N ILE A 146 5.20 -0.49 6.31
CA ILE A 146 6.46 0.28 6.23
C ILE A 146 6.28 1.54 5.39
N ASN A 147 5.61 1.37 4.26
CA ASN A 147 5.45 2.39 3.25
C ASN A 147 4.66 3.63 3.73
N THR A 148 3.72 3.43 4.66
CA THR A 148 3.06 4.52 5.38
C THR A 148 3.88 5.05 6.56
N LEU A 149 4.70 4.21 7.20
CA LEU A 149 5.48 4.54 8.39
C LEU A 149 6.69 5.47 8.11
N ILE A 150 7.37 5.31 6.97
CA ILE A 150 8.62 6.05 6.68
C ILE A 150 8.45 7.58 6.82
N PRO A 151 7.42 8.24 6.25
CA PRO A 151 7.16 9.66 6.49
C PRO A 151 6.99 10.02 7.97
N PHE A 152 6.37 9.17 8.78
CA PHE A 152 6.17 9.41 10.21
C PHE A 152 7.46 9.27 11.03
N ILE A 153 8.37 8.38 10.63
CA ILE A 153 9.72 8.31 11.20
C ILE A 153 10.46 9.62 10.94
N ILE A 154 10.34 10.18 9.73
CA ILE A 154 10.95 11.48 9.39
C ILE A 154 10.27 12.60 10.18
N SER A 155 8.93 12.56 10.30
CA SER A 155 8.14 13.49 11.13
C SER A 155 8.63 13.53 12.57
N ALA A 156 8.86 12.36 13.19
CA ALA A 156 9.36 12.24 14.57
C ALA A 156 10.71 12.95 14.76
N ARG A 157 11.57 12.90 13.73
CA ARG A 157 12.94 13.45 13.78
C ARG A 157 13.02 14.91 13.37
N LYS A 158 12.12 15.38 12.51
CA LYS A 158 12.23 16.67 11.79
C LYS A 158 11.05 17.60 11.99
N GLY A 159 9.96 17.14 12.61
CA GLY A 159 8.75 17.93 12.84
C GLY A 159 7.97 18.24 11.56
N ILE A 160 8.19 17.47 10.48
CA ILE A 160 7.47 17.66 9.21
C ILE A 160 6.10 17.01 9.27
N GLU A 161 5.08 17.67 8.73
CA GLU A 161 3.72 17.16 8.68
C GLU A 161 3.55 16.11 7.57
N VAL A 162 2.86 15.02 7.89
CA VAL A 162 2.53 13.95 6.94
C VAL A 162 1.10 14.14 6.43
N ILE A 163 0.93 14.16 5.12
CA ILE A 163 -0.37 14.31 4.47
C ILE A 163 -1.24 13.10 4.79
N ASN A 164 -2.46 13.36 5.25
CA ASN A 164 -3.50 12.37 5.42
C ASN A 164 -4.06 11.96 4.05
N GLY A 165 -3.33 11.09 3.37
CA GLY A 165 -3.62 10.59 2.04
C GLY A 165 -2.41 9.90 1.44
N ASP A 166 -2.60 9.25 0.30
CA ASP A 166 -1.55 8.57 -0.45
C ASP A 166 -1.95 8.45 -1.93
N PRO A 167 -1.03 8.21 -2.87
CA PRO A 167 -1.35 8.16 -4.29
C PRO A 167 -1.94 6.82 -4.77
N CYS A 168 -2.13 5.81 -3.91
CA CYS A 168 -2.48 4.44 -4.32
C CYS A 168 -3.72 3.85 -3.63
N GLY A 169 -4.08 4.24 -2.41
CA GLY A 169 -5.18 3.67 -1.61
C GLY A 169 -5.00 2.22 -1.17
N ARG A 170 -3.92 1.57 -1.60
CA ARG A 170 -3.43 0.22 -1.28
C ARG A 170 -1.96 0.18 -1.67
N ALA A 171 -1.24 -0.90 -1.33
CA ALA A 171 0.06 -1.13 -1.94
C ALA A 171 -0.07 -1.61 -3.39
N ALA A 172 0.92 -1.29 -4.22
CA ALA A 172 0.97 -1.66 -5.63
C ALA A 172 2.32 -2.32 -6.02
N PRO A 173 2.31 -3.28 -6.97
CA PRO A 173 3.51 -4.04 -7.36
C PRO A 173 4.67 -3.19 -7.91
N GLU A 174 4.34 -2.13 -8.64
CA GLU A 174 5.27 -1.38 -9.48
C GLU A 174 5.11 0.12 -9.26
N MET A 175 6.24 0.85 -9.33
CA MET A 175 6.25 2.28 -9.06
C MET A 175 5.35 3.08 -10.02
N SER A 176 5.08 2.58 -11.23
CA SER A 176 4.20 3.23 -12.21
C SER A 176 2.71 3.17 -11.84
N MET A 177 2.31 2.33 -10.89
CA MET A 177 0.91 2.07 -10.51
C MET A 177 0.39 3.03 -9.42
N ASN A 178 0.68 4.32 -9.54
CA ASN A 178 0.24 5.33 -8.59
C ASN A 178 -0.41 6.53 -9.30
N LEU A 179 -1.30 7.24 -8.60
CA LEU A 179 -2.05 8.36 -9.19
C LEU A 179 -1.16 9.54 -9.58
N PHE A 180 0.01 9.75 -8.99
CA PHE A 180 0.93 10.81 -9.44
C PHE A 180 1.48 10.52 -10.83
N ASN A 181 1.86 9.26 -11.10
CA ASN A 181 2.29 8.82 -12.42
C ASN A 181 1.15 8.95 -13.45
N ILE A 182 -0.05 8.47 -13.12
CA ILE A 182 -1.22 8.53 -14.00
C ILE A 182 -1.62 9.99 -14.32
N ASN A 183 -1.51 10.88 -13.35
CA ASN A 183 -1.77 12.31 -13.52
C ASN A 183 -0.56 13.09 -14.02
N LYS A 184 0.52 12.41 -14.46
CA LYS A 184 1.71 13.00 -15.09
C LYS A 184 2.39 14.07 -14.23
N LEU A 185 2.39 13.91 -12.90
CA LEU A 185 3.21 14.75 -12.03
C LEU A 185 4.69 14.47 -12.31
N SER A 186 5.52 15.51 -12.18
CA SER A 186 6.96 15.37 -12.42
C SER A 186 7.57 14.43 -11.39
N LEU A 187 8.11 13.31 -11.86
CA LEU A 187 8.85 12.34 -11.05
C LEU A 187 10.19 12.90 -10.56
N ASN A 188 10.81 13.77 -11.38
CA ASN A 188 12.22 14.15 -11.24
C ASN A 188 12.46 15.40 -10.38
N PRO A 189 13.67 15.52 -9.80
CA PRO A 189 14.72 14.50 -9.73
C PRO A 189 14.33 13.28 -8.90
N VAL A 190 14.99 12.15 -9.18
CA VAL A 190 15.01 11.02 -8.27
C VAL A 190 16.35 11.02 -7.56
N ILE A 191 16.34 10.98 -6.23
CA ILE A 191 17.53 10.98 -5.39
C ILE A 191 17.58 9.65 -4.66
N LEU A 192 18.70 8.95 -4.80
CA LEU A 192 18.95 7.66 -4.18
C LEU A 192 20.04 7.80 -3.14
N THR A 193 19.85 7.21 -1.96
CA THR A 193 20.80 7.27 -0.84
C THR A 193 21.01 5.91 -0.21
N SER A 194 22.23 5.62 0.23
CA SER A 194 22.50 4.45 1.07
C SER A 194 22.20 4.75 2.53
N ASP A 195 22.27 3.72 3.37
CA ASP A 195 22.49 3.95 4.79
C ASP A 195 23.80 4.68 5.06
N THR A 196 23.83 5.33 6.21
CA THR A 196 25.01 5.92 6.82
C THR A 196 25.89 4.81 7.40
N ASP A 197 27.16 4.79 6.99
CA ASP A 197 28.17 3.88 7.49
C ASP A 197 28.66 4.25 8.90
N GLU A 198 29.49 3.40 9.49
CA GLU A 198 30.07 3.62 10.83
C GLU A 198 30.93 4.89 10.93
N SER A 199 31.41 5.40 9.80
CA SER A 199 32.18 6.65 9.73
C SER A 199 31.29 7.89 9.59
N GLY A 200 29.96 7.72 9.58
CA GLY A 200 29.00 8.81 9.46
C GLY A 200 28.77 9.28 8.02
N HIS A 201 29.20 8.53 7.00
CA HIS A 201 29.04 8.89 5.60
C HIS A 201 27.99 8.01 4.91
N TYR A 202 27.27 8.57 3.93
CA TYR A 202 26.40 7.81 3.04
C TYR A 202 26.72 8.11 1.57
N LYS A 203 26.35 7.19 0.68
CA LYS A 203 26.42 7.39 -0.77
C LYS A 203 25.12 8.00 -1.27
N LYS A 204 25.21 8.85 -2.28
CA LYS A 204 24.05 9.46 -2.94
C LYS A 204 24.24 9.55 -4.44
N THR A 205 23.12 9.46 -5.16
CA THR A 205 23.03 9.69 -6.60
C THR A 205 21.76 10.49 -6.90
N ILE A 206 21.88 11.54 -7.72
CA ILE A 206 20.73 12.27 -8.27
C ILE A 206 20.60 11.87 -9.74
N ILE A 207 19.43 11.37 -10.13
CA ILE A 207 19.15 10.89 -11.48
C ILE A 207 17.96 11.63 -12.08
N GLN A 208 17.98 11.73 -13.40
CA GLN A 208 16.84 12.14 -14.21
C GLN A 208 16.29 10.89 -14.88
N ALA A 209 15.29 10.28 -14.25
CA ALA A 209 14.66 9.07 -14.74
C ALA A 209 13.73 9.38 -15.91
N LYS A 210 13.66 8.47 -16.88
CA LYS A 210 12.77 8.60 -18.05
C LYS A 210 11.30 8.47 -17.68
N ASN A 211 10.99 7.58 -16.75
CA ASN A 211 9.66 7.26 -16.24
C ASN A 211 9.78 6.52 -14.89
N ALA A 212 8.65 6.17 -14.28
CA ALA A 212 8.61 5.48 -12.98
C ALA A 212 9.33 4.12 -13.02
N ASP A 213 9.20 3.34 -14.11
CA ASP A 213 9.86 2.03 -14.22
C ASP A 213 11.39 2.16 -14.30
N ASP A 214 11.90 3.19 -15.00
CA ASP A 214 13.34 3.51 -15.04
C ASP A 214 13.85 3.95 -13.66
N ALA A 215 13.08 4.77 -12.94
CA ALA A 215 13.43 5.15 -11.57
C ALA A 215 13.50 3.94 -10.63
N GLU A 216 12.50 3.05 -10.67
CA GLU A 216 12.50 1.82 -9.88
C GLU A 216 13.68 0.92 -10.23
N ASN A 217 13.97 0.73 -11.51
CA ASN A 217 15.10 -0.07 -11.96
C ASN A 217 16.44 0.51 -11.49
N GLN A 218 16.64 1.82 -11.60
CA GLN A 218 17.85 2.48 -11.11
C GLN A 218 17.95 2.40 -9.58
N ALA A 219 16.85 2.55 -8.86
CA ALA A 219 16.79 2.39 -7.42
C ALA A 219 17.16 0.97 -6.99
N ARG A 220 16.62 -0.06 -7.64
CA ARG A 220 16.96 -1.47 -7.38
C ARG A 220 18.42 -1.79 -7.70
N GLN A 221 18.99 -1.19 -8.76
CA GLN A 221 20.41 -1.32 -9.08
C GLN A 221 21.31 -0.65 -8.03
N PHE A 222 20.95 0.55 -7.59
CA PHE A 222 21.65 1.24 -6.51
C PHE A 222 21.60 0.42 -5.21
N ALA A 223 20.42 -0.11 -4.85
CA ALA A 223 20.28 -0.95 -3.67
C ALA A 223 21.24 -2.15 -3.69
N LYS A 224 21.35 -2.86 -4.83
CA LYS A 224 22.25 -4.02 -4.97
C LYS A 224 23.72 -3.72 -4.65
N SER A 225 24.19 -2.49 -4.90
CA SER A 225 25.57 -2.07 -4.58
C SER A 225 25.72 -1.47 -3.18
N HIS A 226 24.63 -1.28 -2.43
CA HIS A 226 24.60 -0.62 -1.12
C HIS A 226 23.81 -1.47 -0.10
N ASN A 227 24.31 -2.68 0.18
CA ASN A 227 23.70 -3.61 1.15
C ASN A 227 22.24 -3.98 0.87
N TYR A 228 21.87 -4.02 -0.42
CA TYR A 228 20.52 -4.33 -0.88
C TYR A 228 19.44 -3.36 -0.40
N LEU A 229 19.81 -2.10 -0.09
CA LEU A 229 18.91 -1.08 0.43
C LEU A 229 19.15 0.28 -0.23
N ALA A 230 18.09 1.03 -0.43
CA ALA A 230 18.15 2.40 -0.89
C ALA A 230 17.02 3.24 -0.27
N GLY A 231 17.36 4.44 0.17
CA GLY A 231 16.41 5.53 0.35
C GLY A 231 16.15 6.16 -1.00
N MET A 232 14.92 6.61 -1.23
CA MET A 232 14.53 7.29 -2.45
C MET A 232 13.73 8.54 -2.12
N ALA A 233 14.11 9.67 -2.72
CA ALA A 233 13.30 10.87 -2.75
C ALA A 233 12.94 11.20 -4.20
N CYS A 234 11.67 11.45 -4.48
CA CYS A 234 11.19 11.78 -5.82
C CYS A 234 9.89 12.60 -5.75
N TYR A 235 9.30 12.88 -6.91
CA TYR A 235 8.10 13.74 -7.04
C TYR A 235 8.13 15.00 -6.17
N PRO A 236 9.16 15.87 -6.29
CA PRO A 236 9.06 17.18 -5.68
C PRO A 236 7.92 17.95 -6.34
N MET A 237 6.99 18.42 -5.54
CA MET A 237 5.80 19.16 -5.97
C MET A 237 5.35 20.16 -4.91
N GLN A 238 4.38 21.00 -5.22
CA GLN A 238 3.75 21.91 -4.27
C GLN A 238 2.31 21.49 -3.95
N GLY A 239 1.75 21.98 -2.85
CA GLY A 239 0.35 21.70 -2.48
C GLY A 239 -0.66 22.00 -3.60
N ALA A 240 -0.40 23.02 -4.42
CA ALA A 240 -1.21 23.37 -5.59
C ALA A 240 -1.26 22.24 -6.63
N ASP A 241 -0.20 21.45 -6.76
CA ASP A 241 -0.11 20.39 -7.76
C ASP A 241 -1.05 19.21 -7.48
N LEU A 242 -1.35 18.95 -6.20
CA LEU A 242 -2.28 17.90 -5.76
C LEU A 242 -3.75 18.21 -6.08
N ASN A 243 -4.06 19.48 -6.34
CA ASN A 243 -5.37 19.96 -6.79
C ASN A 243 -6.50 19.59 -5.79
N CYS A 244 -6.32 19.96 -4.51
CA CYS A 244 -7.22 19.58 -3.40
C CYS A 244 -8.40 20.53 -3.17
N SER A 245 -8.51 21.65 -3.90
CA SER A 245 -9.49 22.68 -3.53
C SER A 245 -10.92 22.31 -3.94
N ILE A 246 -11.90 22.58 -3.05
CA ILE A 246 -13.34 22.58 -3.39
C ILE A 246 -13.67 23.49 -4.59
N LEU A 247 -12.79 24.46 -4.90
CA LEU A 247 -12.94 25.39 -6.03
C LEU A 247 -12.53 24.77 -7.37
N SER A 248 -11.86 23.60 -7.39
CA SER A 248 -11.50 22.89 -8.61
C SER A 248 -12.60 21.91 -9.03
N GLY A 249 -13.87 22.36 -9.06
CA GLY A 249 -15.03 21.55 -9.45
C GLY A 249 -14.95 20.90 -10.86
N LYS A 250 -13.86 21.16 -11.61
CA LYS A 250 -13.53 20.56 -12.91
C LYS A 250 -12.40 19.52 -12.87
N ASN A 251 -11.55 19.52 -11.84
CA ASN A 251 -10.39 18.62 -11.74
C ASN A 251 -10.45 17.86 -10.40
N ARG A 252 -10.54 16.53 -10.45
CA ARG A 252 -10.51 15.66 -9.25
C ARG A 252 -9.12 15.71 -8.59
N ALA A 253 -9.05 15.49 -7.28
CA ALA A 253 -7.77 15.39 -6.56
C ALA A 253 -6.89 14.27 -7.17
N LYS A 254 -5.57 14.49 -7.22
CA LYS A 254 -4.62 13.56 -7.88
C LYS A 254 -4.09 12.45 -6.97
N PHE A 255 -4.78 12.17 -5.85
CA PHE A 255 -4.41 11.17 -4.86
C PHE A 255 -5.67 10.69 -4.08
N ILE A 256 -5.51 9.64 -3.29
CA ILE A 256 -6.50 9.18 -2.33
C ILE A 256 -6.38 10.00 -1.06
N GLN A 257 -7.43 10.76 -0.76
CA GLN A 257 -7.48 11.60 0.43
C GLN A 257 -7.93 10.78 1.64
N TRP A 258 -7.49 11.18 2.84
CA TRP A 258 -7.95 10.66 4.14
C TRP A 258 -7.58 9.21 4.45
N SER A 259 -6.71 8.59 3.65
CA SER A 259 -6.36 7.18 3.76
C SER A 259 -5.52 6.84 5.00
N VAL A 260 -4.76 7.79 5.54
CA VAL A 260 -4.00 7.58 6.78
C VAL A 260 -4.92 7.58 8.00
N GLY A 261 -5.92 8.48 8.02
CA GLY A 261 -6.95 8.48 9.06
C GLY A 261 -7.79 7.20 9.03
N LEU A 262 -8.02 6.66 7.82
CA LEU A 262 -8.63 5.34 7.65
C LEU A 262 -7.78 4.24 8.28
N ALA A 263 -6.49 4.19 7.96
CA ALA A 263 -5.55 3.26 8.58
C ALA A 263 -5.55 3.39 10.12
N TRP A 264 -5.54 4.61 10.66
CA TRP A 264 -5.59 4.81 12.11
C TRP A 264 -6.86 4.21 12.74
N ASN A 265 -8.05 4.44 12.16
CA ASN A 265 -9.31 3.94 12.73
C ASN A 265 -9.37 2.41 12.72
N LEU A 266 -9.01 1.80 11.59
CA LEU A 266 -9.00 0.34 11.44
C LEU A 266 -7.99 -0.29 12.41
N GLY A 267 -6.77 0.24 12.46
CA GLY A 267 -5.72 -0.28 13.34
C GLY A 267 -5.99 -0.05 14.82
N HIS A 268 -6.59 1.08 15.20
CA HIS A 268 -7.05 1.31 16.57
C HIS A 268 -8.04 0.22 17.00
N ASN A 269 -9.05 -0.06 16.19
CA ASN A 269 -10.01 -1.12 16.50
C ASN A 269 -9.34 -2.50 16.60
N MET A 270 -8.49 -2.88 15.64
CA MET A 270 -7.77 -4.17 15.68
C MET A 270 -6.92 -4.32 16.94
N VAL A 271 -6.14 -3.29 17.29
CA VAL A 271 -5.16 -3.36 18.39
C VAL A 271 -5.84 -3.35 19.76
N GLU A 272 -6.94 -2.61 19.90
CA GLU A 272 -7.67 -2.51 21.16
C GLU A 272 -8.64 -3.67 21.38
N SER A 273 -9.36 -4.13 20.33
CA SER A 273 -10.27 -5.27 20.45
C SER A 273 -9.53 -6.60 20.53
N ARG A 274 -8.46 -6.75 19.72
CA ARG A 274 -7.73 -8.01 19.51
C ARG A 274 -8.67 -9.19 19.25
N ASN A 275 -9.77 -8.93 18.55
CA ASN A 275 -10.83 -9.89 18.35
C ASN A 275 -11.27 -9.83 16.88
N TYR A 276 -11.06 -10.94 16.18
CA TYR A 276 -11.37 -11.05 14.77
C TYR A 276 -12.87 -10.81 14.47
N THR A 277 -13.77 -11.32 15.30
CA THR A 277 -15.21 -11.15 15.07
C THR A 277 -15.65 -9.72 15.33
N GLU A 278 -15.21 -9.12 16.43
CA GLU A 278 -15.50 -7.71 16.74
C GLU A 278 -14.94 -6.76 15.68
N PHE A 279 -13.74 -7.05 15.16
CA PHE A 279 -13.17 -6.28 14.05
C PHE A 279 -14.01 -6.40 12.77
N LEU A 280 -14.51 -7.60 12.44
CA LEU A 280 -15.37 -7.77 11.28
C LEU A 280 -16.73 -7.08 11.43
N ASP A 281 -17.32 -7.11 12.63
CA ASP A 281 -18.56 -6.38 12.92
C ASP A 281 -18.33 -4.87 12.76
N PHE A 282 -17.24 -4.35 13.34
CA PHE A 282 -16.82 -2.97 13.15
C PHE A 282 -16.60 -2.63 11.67
N LEU A 283 -15.91 -3.49 10.91
CA LEU A 283 -15.65 -3.29 9.48
C LEU A 283 -16.94 -3.31 8.64
N GLY A 284 -17.93 -4.12 9.03
CA GLY A 284 -19.24 -4.18 8.38
C GLY A 284 -20.06 -2.89 8.55
N ASP A 285 -19.94 -2.25 9.70
CA ASP A 285 -20.52 -0.93 9.98
C ASP A 285 -19.65 0.22 9.44
N PHE A 286 -18.37 -0.07 9.19
CA PHE A 286 -17.43 0.89 8.61
C PHE A 286 -17.80 1.16 7.15
N SER A 287 -17.67 2.40 6.73
CA SER A 287 -18.18 2.82 5.42
C SER A 287 -17.32 2.38 4.21
N LEU A 288 -16.39 1.45 4.41
CA LEU A 288 -15.65 0.77 3.35
C LEU A 288 -16.46 -0.41 2.81
N SER A 289 -16.73 -0.43 1.52
CA SER A 289 -17.36 -1.59 0.88
C SER A 289 -16.44 -2.81 0.97
N SER A 290 -16.79 -3.75 1.86
CA SER A 290 -15.96 -4.88 2.24
C SER A 290 -16.73 -6.20 2.20
N TYR A 291 -16.01 -7.31 1.98
CA TYR A 291 -16.57 -8.64 1.93
C TYR A 291 -15.63 -9.66 2.57
N LYS A 292 -16.16 -10.49 3.46
CA LYS A 292 -15.45 -11.71 3.89
C LYS A 292 -15.46 -12.72 2.74
N LEU A 293 -14.29 -12.96 2.15
CA LEU A 293 -14.12 -13.81 0.96
C LEU A 293 -13.95 -15.28 1.33
N PHE A 294 -13.17 -15.54 2.38
CA PHE A 294 -12.81 -16.89 2.77
C PHE A 294 -12.33 -16.95 4.23
N GLU A 295 -12.50 -18.10 4.87
CA GLU A 295 -11.89 -18.43 6.17
C GLU A 295 -11.30 -19.83 6.06
N GLY A 296 -10.07 -19.99 6.53
CA GLY A 296 -9.36 -21.27 6.48
C GLY A 296 -7.97 -21.20 7.10
N ILE A 297 -7.18 -22.22 6.84
CA ILE A 297 -5.82 -22.38 7.33
C ILE A 297 -4.85 -22.16 6.17
N ILE A 298 -3.76 -21.43 6.42
CA ILE A 298 -2.66 -21.32 5.44
C ILE A 298 -1.96 -22.67 5.34
N THR A 299 -2.10 -23.34 4.21
CA THR A 299 -1.53 -24.69 4.01
C THR A 299 -0.23 -24.68 3.21
N ASN A 300 -0.03 -23.67 2.37
CA ASN A 300 1.17 -23.58 1.55
C ASN A 300 1.52 -22.12 1.18
N LYS A 301 2.80 -21.86 0.93
CA LYS A 301 3.31 -20.64 0.32
C LYS A 301 4.46 -21.01 -0.63
N GLU A 302 4.33 -20.59 -1.88
CA GLU A 302 5.34 -20.79 -2.93
C GLU A 302 5.79 -19.44 -3.47
N GLU A 303 7.09 -19.30 -3.72
CA GLU A 303 7.70 -18.09 -4.29
C GLU A 303 8.58 -18.44 -5.49
N ARG A 304 8.45 -17.64 -6.55
CA ARG A 304 9.19 -17.75 -7.82
C ARG A 304 9.67 -16.36 -8.22
N LYS A 305 10.77 -16.27 -8.98
CA LYS A 305 11.27 -14.99 -9.49
C LYS A 305 10.74 -14.71 -10.89
N ILE A 306 10.13 -13.55 -11.09
CA ILE A 306 9.68 -13.04 -12.41
C ILE A 306 10.15 -11.61 -12.58
N SER A 307 10.83 -11.29 -13.68
CA SER A 307 11.18 -9.91 -14.05
C SER A 307 11.88 -9.09 -12.96
N GLY A 308 12.62 -9.75 -12.05
CA GLY A 308 13.31 -9.08 -10.93
C GLY A 308 12.46 -8.85 -9.68
N PHE A 309 11.20 -9.32 -9.68
CA PHE A 309 10.28 -9.34 -8.55
C PHE A 309 10.03 -10.77 -8.08
N ASP A 310 9.60 -10.91 -6.82
CA ASP A 310 9.12 -12.18 -6.29
C ASP A 310 7.62 -12.27 -6.58
N ALA A 311 7.23 -13.28 -7.35
CA ALA A 311 5.85 -13.68 -7.56
C ALA A 311 5.57 -14.89 -6.71
N GLY A 312 4.43 -14.90 -6.03
CA GLY A 312 4.10 -16.00 -5.14
C GLY A 312 2.64 -16.41 -5.18
N LYS A 313 2.41 -17.55 -4.54
CA LYS A 313 1.11 -18.18 -4.39
C LYS A 313 0.95 -18.62 -2.94
N ILE A 314 -0.09 -18.13 -2.29
CA ILE A 314 -0.52 -18.61 -0.96
C ILE A 314 -1.72 -19.53 -1.16
N THR A 315 -1.70 -20.70 -0.52
CA THR A 315 -2.87 -21.59 -0.46
C THR A 315 -3.51 -21.52 0.90
N VAL A 316 -4.81 -21.27 0.92
CA VAL A 316 -5.65 -21.25 2.12
C VAL A 316 -6.78 -22.24 1.94
N SER A 317 -6.91 -23.17 2.88
CA SER A 317 -7.86 -24.28 2.76
C SER A 317 -8.74 -24.38 4.01
N ASN A 318 -9.99 -24.77 3.82
CA ASN A 318 -10.85 -25.30 4.89
C ASN A 318 -11.31 -26.71 4.51
N GLU A 319 -12.24 -27.29 5.27
CA GLU A 319 -12.72 -28.67 5.03
C GLU A 319 -13.36 -28.88 3.64
N LYS A 320 -13.85 -27.81 3.00
CA LYS A 320 -14.66 -27.88 1.78
C LYS A 320 -13.92 -27.37 0.55
N GLU A 321 -13.13 -26.31 0.73
CA GLU A 321 -12.62 -25.50 -0.36
C GLU A 321 -11.17 -25.10 -0.16
N SER A 322 -10.49 -24.83 -1.27
CA SER A 322 -9.16 -24.24 -1.31
C SER A 322 -9.15 -22.99 -2.17
N LEU A 323 -8.50 -21.95 -1.66
CA LEU A 323 -8.29 -20.68 -2.32
C LEU A 323 -6.80 -20.48 -2.60
N PHE A 324 -6.48 -20.10 -3.83
CA PHE A 324 -5.17 -19.60 -4.22
C PHE A 324 -5.18 -18.08 -4.23
N ILE A 325 -4.22 -17.45 -3.55
CA ILE A 325 -3.95 -16.02 -3.65
C ILE A 325 -2.62 -15.84 -4.38
N TYR A 326 -2.67 -15.22 -5.54
CA TYR A 326 -1.50 -14.89 -6.35
C TYR A 326 -1.06 -13.46 -6.07
N TYR A 327 0.25 -13.26 -5.95
CA TYR A 327 0.84 -11.96 -5.63
C TYR A 327 2.14 -11.72 -6.38
N LYS A 328 2.46 -10.44 -6.59
CA LYS A 328 3.77 -9.94 -7.02
C LYS A 328 4.10 -8.79 -6.08
N ASN A 329 4.84 -9.08 -5.00
CA ASN A 329 4.83 -8.36 -3.72
C ASN A 329 3.43 -8.26 -3.06
N GLU A 330 2.46 -7.64 -3.72
CA GLU A 330 1.08 -7.45 -3.27
C GLU A 330 0.13 -8.50 -3.84
N SER A 331 -0.92 -8.86 -3.11
CA SER A 331 -1.99 -9.76 -3.56
C SER A 331 -2.78 -9.15 -4.70
N LEU A 332 -2.88 -9.86 -5.81
CA LEU A 332 -3.47 -9.39 -7.06
C LEU A 332 -4.69 -10.20 -7.51
N LEU A 333 -4.74 -11.49 -7.21
CA LEU A 333 -5.83 -12.37 -7.63
C LEU A 333 -6.13 -13.42 -6.57
N ALA A 334 -7.40 -13.59 -6.24
CA ALA A 334 -7.90 -14.71 -5.45
C ALA A 334 -8.73 -15.64 -6.34
N TRP A 335 -8.36 -16.92 -6.41
CA TRP A 335 -8.99 -17.95 -7.23
C TRP A 335 -9.46 -19.11 -6.34
N ASN A 336 -10.75 -19.46 -6.40
CA ASN A 336 -11.26 -20.65 -5.74
C ASN A 336 -11.03 -21.87 -6.63
N VAL A 337 -10.16 -22.76 -6.16
CA VAL A 337 -9.73 -23.96 -6.90
C VAL A 337 -10.87 -24.97 -7.00
N THR A 338 -11.64 -25.13 -5.93
CA THR A 338 -12.74 -26.09 -5.85
C THR A 338 -13.91 -25.67 -6.75
N ARG A 339 -14.29 -24.39 -6.69
CA ARG A 339 -15.39 -23.82 -7.49
C ARG A 339 -14.98 -23.42 -8.90
N LYS A 340 -13.67 -23.30 -9.15
CA LYS A 340 -13.08 -22.84 -10.42
C LYS A 340 -13.59 -21.45 -10.83
N CYS A 341 -13.51 -20.48 -9.93
CA CYS A 341 -13.94 -19.11 -10.19
C CYS A 341 -13.08 -18.06 -9.48
N TYR A 342 -13.08 -16.84 -10.03
CA TYR A 342 -12.46 -15.68 -9.39
C TYR A 342 -13.26 -15.28 -8.15
N VAL A 343 -12.53 -14.90 -7.10
CA VAL A 343 -13.10 -14.40 -5.83
C VAL A 343 -12.82 -12.92 -5.68
N ALA A 344 -11.62 -12.47 -6.06
CA ALA A 344 -11.24 -11.06 -6.06
C ALA A 344 -10.09 -10.83 -7.04
N MET A 345 -9.95 -9.62 -7.56
CA MET A 345 -8.84 -9.21 -8.42
C MET A 345 -8.53 -7.71 -8.27
N GLY A 346 -7.26 -7.33 -8.46
CA GLY A 346 -6.84 -5.94 -8.49
C GLY A 346 -7.63 -5.12 -9.54
N PRO A 347 -7.93 -3.83 -9.27
CA PRO A 347 -7.45 -3.00 -8.16
C PRO A 347 -8.07 -3.27 -6.78
N ASP A 348 -9.11 -4.10 -6.66
CA ASP A 348 -9.69 -4.44 -5.34
C ASP A 348 -8.63 -5.12 -4.45
N SER A 349 -8.65 -4.79 -3.16
CA SER A 349 -7.63 -5.28 -2.21
C SER A 349 -8.02 -6.64 -1.65
N ILE A 350 -7.02 -7.53 -1.52
CA ILE A 350 -7.14 -8.86 -0.91
C ILE A 350 -6.28 -8.86 0.35
N ASN A 351 -6.94 -8.85 1.50
CA ASN A 351 -6.31 -8.58 2.78
C ASN A 351 -6.46 -9.78 3.72
N PHE A 352 -5.49 -9.98 4.59
CA PHE A 352 -5.41 -11.12 5.49
C PHE A 352 -5.52 -10.67 6.95
N LEU A 353 -6.21 -11.46 7.75
CA LEU A 353 -6.31 -11.28 9.21
C LEU A 353 -6.14 -12.62 9.91
N ALA A 354 -5.30 -12.68 10.92
CA ALA A 354 -5.23 -13.83 11.80
C ALA A 354 -6.52 -13.91 12.65
N LYS A 355 -7.13 -15.10 12.72
CA LYS A 355 -8.42 -15.29 13.42
C LYS A 355 -8.30 -15.23 14.94
N ASN A 356 -7.11 -15.48 15.48
CA ASN A 356 -6.85 -15.51 16.92
C ASN A 356 -6.98 -14.11 17.56
N ASP A 357 -6.50 -13.05 16.89
CA ASP A 357 -6.37 -11.73 17.49
C ASP A 357 -6.62 -10.55 16.53
N ALA A 358 -7.14 -10.81 15.32
CA ALA A 358 -7.32 -9.82 14.27
C ALA A 358 -6.00 -9.18 13.78
N GLN A 359 -4.84 -9.81 13.98
CA GLN A 359 -3.58 -9.27 13.46
C GLN A 359 -3.60 -9.27 11.92
N PRO A 360 -3.42 -8.11 11.27
CA PRO A 360 -3.21 -8.05 9.83
C PRO A 360 -1.81 -8.52 9.49
N LEU A 361 -1.65 -9.05 8.28
CA LEU A 361 -0.40 -9.62 7.83
C LEU A 361 -0.21 -9.39 6.32
N SER A 362 1.04 -9.18 5.93
CA SER A 362 1.46 -9.14 4.54
C SER A 362 1.88 -10.53 4.04
N ASN A 363 2.05 -10.68 2.73
CA ASN A 363 2.64 -11.85 2.09
C ASN A 363 4.04 -12.15 2.67
N ALA A 364 4.79 -11.10 3.02
CA ALA A 364 6.13 -11.22 3.61
C ALA A 364 6.11 -11.72 5.06
N ASP A 365 4.99 -11.60 5.77
CA ASP A 365 4.86 -12.14 7.13
C ASP A 365 4.64 -13.65 7.13
N ILE A 366 4.04 -14.21 6.07
CA ILE A 366 3.69 -15.63 5.98
C ILE A 366 4.93 -16.50 5.75
N ASN A 367 5.09 -17.47 6.66
CA ASN A 367 6.16 -18.48 6.67
C ASN A 367 7.56 -17.85 6.53
N SER A 368 7.76 -16.70 7.16
CA SER A 368 9.04 -16.00 7.25
C SER A 368 9.91 -16.59 8.36
N ASP A 369 11.20 -16.26 8.36
CA ASP A 369 12.12 -16.69 9.43
C ASP A 369 11.70 -16.06 10.76
N SER A 370 11.13 -16.89 11.64
CA SER A 370 10.67 -16.48 12.97
C SER A 370 11.78 -15.91 13.88
N ALA A 371 13.06 -16.19 13.59
CA ALA A 371 14.17 -15.59 14.32
C ALA A 371 14.40 -14.12 13.92
N LYS A 372 13.97 -13.72 12.71
CA LYS A 372 14.13 -12.37 12.17
C LYS A 372 12.84 -11.56 12.28
N ASN A 373 11.69 -12.16 11.96
CA ASN A 373 10.39 -11.51 12.00
C ASN A 373 9.59 -11.91 13.25
N PRO A 374 9.47 -11.04 14.27
CA PRO A 374 8.74 -11.35 15.50
C PRO A 374 7.23 -11.49 15.31
N LYS A 375 6.69 -11.06 14.15
CA LYS A 375 5.28 -11.22 13.76
C LYS A 375 5.10 -12.22 12.62
N ASN A 376 6.02 -13.15 12.48
CA ASN A 376 5.89 -14.26 11.53
C ASN A 376 4.54 -14.99 11.70
N ILE A 377 3.94 -15.35 10.56
CA ILE A 377 2.70 -16.11 10.47
C ILE A 377 3.02 -17.50 9.88
N PRO A 378 3.14 -18.56 10.70
CA PRO A 378 3.51 -19.87 10.20
C PRO A 378 2.40 -20.51 9.35
N LEU A 379 2.77 -21.49 8.52
CA LEU A 379 1.80 -22.42 7.96
C LEU A 379 1.03 -23.11 9.09
N GLY A 380 -0.24 -23.42 8.87
CA GLY A 380 -1.15 -23.91 9.90
C GLY A 380 -1.92 -22.79 10.63
N THR A 381 -1.61 -21.51 10.39
CA THR A 381 -2.36 -20.39 10.99
C THR A 381 -3.75 -20.27 10.38
N GLU A 382 -4.77 -20.15 11.25
CA GLU A 382 -6.13 -19.81 10.84
C GLU A 382 -6.25 -18.32 10.51
N ILE A 383 -6.74 -18.03 9.31
CA ILE A 383 -6.91 -16.66 8.81
C ILE A 383 -8.27 -16.43 8.17
N GLY A 384 -8.70 -15.17 8.18
CA GLY A 384 -9.75 -14.64 7.33
C GLY A 384 -9.15 -13.87 6.14
N ILE A 385 -9.82 -13.96 4.99
CA ILE A 385 -9.47 -13.21 3.79
C ILE A 385 -10.60 -12.22 3.51
N ILE A 386 -10.25 -10.94 3.53
CA ILE A 386 -11.20 -9.83 3.41
C ILE A 386 -10.91 -9.04 2.14
N GLY A 387 -11.90 -8.94 1.28
CA GLY A 387 -11.86 -8.14 0.07
C GLY A 387 -12.37 -6.73 0.36
N LEU A 388 -11.65 -5.71 -0.12
CA LEU A 388 -12.10 -4.32 -0.08
C LEU A 388 -12.24 -3.80 -1.50
N CYS A 389 -13.38 -3.17 -1.79
CA CYS A 389 -13.58 -2.51 -3.09
C CYS A 389 -12.58 -1.37 -3.25
N ALA A 390 -11.95 -1.29 -4.43
CA ALA A 390 -11.02 -0.24 -4.79
C ALA A 390 -11.69 1.14 -4.70
N PHE A 391 -10.90 2.15 -4.31
CA PHE A 391 -11.30 3.54 -4.48
C PHE A 391 -11.60 3.83 -5.96
N GLU A 392 -12.64 4.64 -6.24
CA GLU A 392 -13.05 4.94 -7.62
C GLU A 392 -11.87 5.45 -8.49
N LYS A 393 -10.97 6.25 -7.91
CA LYS A 393 -9.79 6.78 -8.61
C LYS A 393 -8.85 5.68 -9.14
N LEU A 394 -8.84 4.49 -8.54
CA LEU A 394 -8.02 3.35 -8.99
C LEU A 394 -8.68 2.54 -10.12
N GLN A 395 -9.96 2.74 -10.37
CA GLN A 395 -10.67 2.12 -11.50
C GLN A 395 -10.42 2.88 -12.83
N ASN A 396 -9.40 3.74 -12.86
CA ASN A 396 -8.90 4.34 -14.09
C ASN A 396 -8.41 3.25 -15.05
N THR A 397 -8.76 3.36 -16.33
CA THR A 397 -8.44 2.35 -17.35
C THR A 397 -6.95 2.01 -17.41
N VAL A 398 -6.05 3.00 -17.31
CA VAL A 398 -4.60 2.76 -17.36
C VAL A 398 -4.14 1.92 -16.16
N LEU A 399 -4.64 2.23 -14.94
CA LEU A 399 -4.31 1.43 -13.75
C LEU A 399 -4.89 0.03 -13.84
N VAL A 400 -6.14 -0.10 -14.30
CA VAL A 400 -6.79 -1.39 -14.49
C VAL A 400 -6.01 -2.27 -15.47
N ASP A 401 -5.55 -1.71 -16.58
CA ASP A 401 -4.74 -2.44 -17.56
C ASP A 401 -3.39 -2.88 -16.96
N LEU A 402 -2.76 -2.04 -16.12
CA LEU A 402 -1.54 -2.41 -15.40
C LEU A 402 -1.78 -3.54 -14.38
N PHE A 403 -2.91 -3.51 -13.65
CA PHE A 403 -3.30 -4.59 -12.74
C PHE A 403 -3.53 -5.90 -13.48
N LEU A 404 -4.26 -5.88 -14.61
CA LEU A 404 -4.48 -7.07 -15.44
C LEU A 404 -3.17 -7.63 -16.00
N THR A 405 -2.28 -6.74 -16.47
CA THR A 405 -0.93 -7.12 -16.93
C THR A 405 -0.15 -7.83 -15.82
N ASN A 406 -0.13 -7.24 -14.61
CA ASN A 406 0.56 -7.83 -13.46
C ASN A 406 -0.07 -9.16 -13.01
N ILE A 407 -1.39 -9.31 -13.08
CA ILE A 407 -2.08 -10.59 -12.83
C ILE A 407 -1.63 -11.64 -13.86
N GLN A 408 -1.61 -11.29 -15.15
CA GLN A 408 -1.18 -12.19 -16.22
C GLN A 408 0.27 -12.64 -16.02
N GLU A 409 1.19 -11.72 -15.73
CA GLU A 409 2.59 -12.05 -15.43
C GLU A 409 2.70 -12.99 -14.23
N THR A 410 1.96 -12.70 -13.16
CA THR A 410 1.97 -13.52 -11.94
C THR A 410 1.47 -14.94 -12.22
N LEU A 411 0.35 -15.08 -12.96
CA LEU A 411 -0.19 -16.38 -13.35
C LEU A 411 0.76 -17.16 -14.28
N ALA A 412 1.52 -16.46 -15.13
CA ALA A 412 2.49 -17.09 -16.02
C ALA A 412 3.65 -17.76 -15.25
N ALA A 413 3.91 -17.40 -13.99
CA ALA A 413 4.83 -18.16 -13.15
C ALA A 413 4.26 -19.48 -12.64
N PHE A 414 2.94 -19.68 -12.66
CA PHE A 414 2.26 -20.87 -12.15
C PHE A 414 1.38 -21.55 -13.21
N PRO A 415 1.93 -21.91 -14.39
CA PRO A 415 1.16 -22.45 -15.50
C PRO A 415 0.47 -23.79 -15.17
N GLU A 416 1.02 -24.54 -14.21
CA GLU A 416 0.48 -25.82 -13.75
C GLU A 416 -0.86 -25.70 -13.01
N ASP A 417 -1.20 -24.52 -12.50
CA ASP A 417 -2.47 -24.30 -11.79
C ASP A 417 -3.66 -24.16 -12.74
N HIS A 418 -3.40 -23.94 -14.04
CA HIS A 418 -4.41 -23.79 -15.09
C HIS A 418 -5.51 -22.76 -14.78
N VAL A 419 -5.15 -21.69 -14.06
CA VAL A 419 -6.06 -20.57 -13.77
C VAL A 419 -6.28 -19.78 -15.05
N PRO A 420 -7.53 -19.54 -15.47
CA PRO A 420 -7.82 -18.68 -16.61
C PRO A 420 -7.26 -17.26 -16.36
N ILE A 421 -6.75 -16.62 -17.42
CA ILE A 421 -6.32 -15.23 -17.35
C ILE A 421 -7.58 -14.35 -17.50
N PRO A 422 -7.84 -13.39 -16.59
CA PRO A 422 -8.97 -12.48 -16.74
C PRO A 422 -8.84 -11.61 -18.00
N GLU A 423 -9.83 -11.64 -18.89
CA GLU A 423 -9.86 -10.77 -20.09
C GLU A 423 -10.21 -9.31 -19.74
N ARG A 424 -10.80 -9.09 -18.56
CA ARG A 424 -11.21 -7.78 -18.06
C ARG A 424 -11.26 -7.79 -16.54
N TYR A 425 -11.17 -6.61 -15.96
CA TYR A 425 -11.44 -6.40 -14.54
C TYR A 425 -12.93 -6.61 -14.25
N ILE A 426 -13.22 -7.33 -13.16
CA ILE A 426 -14.56 -7.55 -12.61
C ILE A 426 -14.53 -7.03 -11.18
N GLN A 427 -15.39 -6.05 -10.89
CA GLN A 427 -15.47 -5.46 -9.56
C GLN A 427 -15.83 -6.51 -8.50
N LEU A 428 -15.24 -6.38 -7.32
CA LEU A 428 -15.47 -7.26 -6.19
C LEU A 428 -16.95 -7.41 -5.85
N SER A 429 -17.73 -6.33 -5.88
CA SER A 429 -19.17 -6.37 -5.61
C SER A 429 -19.93 -7.28 -6.58
N ASP A 430 -19.51 -7.32 -7.85
CA ASP A 430 -20.12 -8.17 -8.87
C ASP A 430 -19.68 -9.63 -8.70
N LEU A 431 -18.40 -9.87 -8.39
CA LEU A 431 -17.91 -11.21 -8.04
C LEU A 431 -18.67 -11.77 -6.84
N MET A 432 -18.92 -10.97 -5.81
CA MET A 432 -19.59 -11.42 -4.58
C MET A 432 -21.08 -11.72 -4.75
N GLN A 433 -21.78 -11.05 -5.68
CA GLN A 433 -23.17 -11.41 -6.02
C GLN A 433 -23.28 -12.81 -6.64
N HIS A 434 -22.22 -13.26 -7.30
CA HIS A 434 -22.11 -14.54 -7.99
C HIS A 434 -21.54 -15.62 -7.08
N TYR A 435 -20.55 -15.28 -6.25
CA TYR A 435 -19.85 -16.21 -5.38
C TYR A 435 -20.66 -16.67 -4.16
N LYS A 436 -21.63 -15.87 -3.69
CA LYS A 436 -22.52 -16.24 -2.58
C LYS A 436 -23.71 -17.11 -3.00
N LYS A 437 -23.96 -17.26 -4.30
CA LYS A 437 -24.95 -18.21 -4.86
C LYS A 437 -24.29 -19.57 -5.03
#